data_AF-A0A939C2M4-F1
#
_entry.id   AF-A0A939C2M4-F1
#
_cell.length_a   1.000
_cell.length_b   1.000
_cell.length_c   1.000
_cell.angle_alpha   90.00
_cell.angle_beta   90.00
_cell.angle_gamma   90.00
#
_symmetry.space_group_name_H-M   'P 1'
#
loop_
_entity.id
_entity.type
_entity.pdbx_description
1 polymer ?
#
loop_
_entity_poly.entity_id
_entity_poly.type
_entity_poly.pdbx_seq_one_letter_code
_entity_poly.pdbx_strand_id
1 'polypeptide(L)'
;KVIRVNVEKGQISLSLRRVTRRERIEKNKSWKRNRKGEALLNEVAEKVGLPVNEVYQKAGLILEQQYGLYEGFEKVAKEGLEVLTKLDIPVDLAEVIAQVSEERIKIKMVKVKGVLEVRCMMPNGVKCIQDAFIGARKSHRAKDAKIEFYVIAAPKYSVEVSADDWKRAEDLFEKVCESVITAITKAGGNGSYTRKK
;
A
#
# COMPACT_ATOMS: atom_id res chain seq x y z
N LYS A 1 9.08 29.10 15.00
CA LYS A 1 8.76 29.78 13.73
C LYS A 1 9.91 30.72 13.39
N VAL A 2 10.37 30.74 12.14
CA VAL A 2 11.37 31.72 11.69
C VAL A 2 10.72 33.09 11.66
N ILE A 3 11.33 34.07 12.32
CA ILE A 3 10.84 35.45 12.34
C ILE A 3 11.58 36.27 11.30
N ARG A 4 12.91 36.12 11.27
CA ARG A 4 13.80 36.90 10.42
C ARG A 4 14.99 36.04 10.00
N VAL A 5 15.37 36.15 8.74
CA VAL A 5 16.60 35.60 8.20
C VAL A 5 17.42 36.77 7.68
N ASN A 6 18.65 36.91 8.17
CA ASN A 6 19.64 37.84 7.63
C ASN A 6 20.70 37.02 6.90
N VAL A 7 20.63 37.04 5.56
CA VAL A 7 21.46 36.19 4.69
C VAL A 7 22.93 36.64 4.71
N GLU A 8 23.19 37.96 4.71
CA GLU A 8 24.55 38.52 4.71
C GLU A 8 25.34 38.18 5.98
N LYS A 9 24.66 38.13 7.14
CA LYS A 9 25.27 37.80 8.43
C LYS A 9 25.09 36.34 8.83
N GLY A 10 24.39 35.53 8.03
CA GLY A 10 24.04 34.15 8.38
C GLY A 10 23.19 34.00 9.66
N GLN A 11 22.49 35.04 10.09
CA GLN A 11 21.74 35.05 11.35
C GLN A 11 20.26 34.72 11.14
N ILE A 12 19.75 33.75 11.90
CA ILE A 12 18.35 33.32 11.87
C ILE A 12 17.72 33.53 13.25
N SER A 13 16.69 34.37 13.32
CA SER A 13 15.93 34.60 14.56
C SER A 13 14.70 33.70 14.60
N LEU A 14 14.61 32.87 15.64
CA LEU A 14 13.51 31.93 15.87
C LEU A 14 12.69 32.36 17.09
N SER A 15 11.37 32.12 17.06
CA SER A 15 10.54 32.22 18.26
C SER A 15 9.65 31.00 18.42
N LEU A 16 9.60 30.49 19.66
CA LEU A 16 8.72 29.42 20.09
C LEU A 16 7.31 29.93 20.40
N ARG A 17 7.19 31.11 21.03
CA ARG A 17 5.90 31.71 21.44
C ARG A 17 4.96 31.97 20.27
N ARG A 18 5.52 32.30 19.10
CA ARG A 18 4.76 32.58 17.87
C ARG A 18 4.33 31.32 17.10
N VAL A 19 4.57 30.12 17.64
CA VAL A 19 4.16 28.85 17.02
C VAL A 19 2.78 28.47 17.55
N THR A 20 1.81 28.35 16.64
CA THR A 20 0.46 27.89 16.98
C THR A 20 0.42 26.37 17.18
N ARG A 21 -0.62 25.87 17.85
CA ARG A 21 -0.82 24.41 18.06
C ARG A 21 -0.92 23.66 16.72
N ARG A 22 -1.59 24.22 15.73
CA ARG A 22 -1.74 23.62 14.39
C ARG A 22 -0.38 23.50 13.69
N GLU A 23 0.39 24.59 13.63
CA GLU A 23 1.73 24.60 13.04
C GLU A 23 2.67 23.60 13.75
N ARG A 24 2.57 23.49 15.09
CA ARG A 24 3.34 22.49 15.86
C ARG A 24 3.01 21.07 15.43
N ILE A 25 1.74 20.74 15.26
CA ILE A 25 1.30 19.39 14.86
C ILE A 25 1.73 19.08 13.42
N GLU A 26 1.50 20.01 12.49
CA GLU A 26 1.89 19.86 11.08
C GLU A 26 3.41 19.73 10.94
N LYS A 27 4.19 20.58 11.63
CA LYS A 27 5.66 20.50 11.59
C LYS A 27 6.19 19.23 12.24
N ASN A 28 5.59 18.76 13.34
CA ASN A 28 5.95 17.45 13.92
C ASN A 28 5.66 16.29 12.95
N LYS A 29 4.54 16.35 12.21
CA LYS A 29 4.21 15.33 11.20
C LYS A 29 5.22 15.34 10.05
N SER A 30 5.53 16.51 9.51
CA SER A 30 6.55 16.70 8.48
C SER A 30 7.93 16.23 8.96
N TRP A 31 8.36 16.63 10.17
CA TRP A 31 9.65 16.22 10.73
C TRP A 31 9.76 14.70 10.91
N LYS A 32 8.70 14.04 11.42
CA LYS A 32 8.66 12.57 11.52
C LYS A 32 8.72 11.89 10.17
N ARG A 33 8.12 12.47 9.12
CA ARG A 33 8.18 11.94 7.76
C ARG A 33 9.58 12.12 7.16
N ASN A 34 10.18 13.30 7.28
CA ASN A 34 11.53 13.55 6.76
C ASN A 34 12.56 12.61 7.40
N ARG A 35 12.52 12.43 8.73
CA ARG A 35 13.42 11.49 9.42
C ARG A 35 13.26 10.04 8.94
N LYS A 36 12.03 9.63 8.60
CA LYS A 36 11.78 8.31 8.00
C LYS A 36 12.35 8.22 6.59
N GLY A 37 12.16 9.26 5.78
CA GLY A 37 12.75 9.35 4.45
C GLY A 37 14.28 9.25 4.52
N GLU A 38 14.93 10.05 5.37
CA GLU A 38 16.38 10.02 5.56
C GLU A 38 16.87 8.62 5.95
N ALA A 39 16.16 7.93 6.85
CA ALA A 39 16.49 6.56 7.22
C ALA A 39 16.40 5.58 6.03
N LEU A 40 15.40 5.72 5.16
CA LEU A 40 15.28 4.90 3.94
C LEU A 40 16.41 5.20 2.96
N LEU A 41 16.78 6.47 2.80
CA LEU A 41 17.87 6.86 1.91
C LEU A 41 19.22 6.36 2.42
N ASN A 42 19.44 6.38 3.74
CA ASN A 42 20.63 5.76 4.35
C ASN A 42 20.69 4.25 4.06
N GLU A 43 19.57 3.55 4.16
CA GLU A 43 19.51 2.11 3.85
C GLU A 43 19.76 1.83 2.35
N VAL A 44 19.26 2.69 1.45
CA VAL A 44 19.62 2.63 0.02
C VAL A 44 21.12 2.85 -0.17
N ALA A 45 21.71 3.83 0.51
CA ALA A 45 23.13 4.13 0.43
C ALA A 45 23.99 2.96 0.94
N GLU A 46 23.59 2.32 2.03
CA GLU A 46 24.24 1.11 2.57
C GLU A 46 24.18 -0.05 1.57
N LYS A 47 23.05 -0.27 0.89
CA LYS A 47 22.91 -1.34 -0.11
C LYS A 47 23.73 -1.08 -1.38
N VAL A 48 23.87 0.19 -1.79
CA VAL A 48 24.66 0.56 -3.00
C VAL A 48 26.15 0.72 -2.68
N GLY A 49 26.51 0.90 -1.40
CA GLY A 49 27.89 1.15 -0.97
C GLY A 49 28.40 2.55 -1.31
N LEU A 50 27.50 3.51 -1.58
CA LEU A 50 27.84 4.90 -1.91
C LEU A 50 27.64 5.81 -0.69
N PRO A 51 28.35 6.95 -0.61
CA PRO A 51 28.11 7.93 0.45
C PRO A 51 26.71 8.53 0.32
N VAL A 52 26.04 8.72 1.46
CA VAL A 52 24.67 9.25 1.55
C VAL A 52 24.49 10.55 0.76
N ASN A 53 25.51 11.43 0.76
CA ASN A 53 25.48 12.70 0.05
C ASN A 53 25.34 12.53 -1.48
N GLU A 54 26.02 11.54 -2.07
CA GLU A 54 25.92 11.28 -3.51
C GLU A 54 24.57 10.71 -3.88
N VAL A 55 24.04 9.78 -3.07
CA VAL A 55 22.69 9.21 -3.26
C VAL A 55 21.63 10.31 -3.11
N TYR A 56 21.83 11.22 -2.16
CA TYR A 56 20.94 12.36 -1.97
C TYR A 56 20.98 13.34 -3.14
N GLN A 57 22.15 13.64 -3.70
CA GLN A 57 22.25 14.52 -4.88
C GLN A 57 21.60 13.90 -6.13
N LYS A 58 21.83 12.60 -6.36
CA LYS A 58 21.37 11.91 -7.58
C LYS A 58 19.89 11.55 -7.53
N ALA A 59 19.37 11.11 -6.39
CA ALA A 59 17.99 10.62 -6.27
C ALA A 59 17.17 11.38 -5.22
N GLY A 60 17.78 11.70 -4.06
CA GLY A 60 17.09 12.35 -2.95
C GLY A 60 16.53 13.73 -3.28
N LEU A 61 17.31 14.57 -3.95
CA LEU A 61 16.93 15.94 -4.31
C LEU A 61 15.75 15.97 -5.29
N ILE A 62 15.78 15.08 -6.29
CA ILE A 62 14.73 14.97 -7.30
C ILE A 62 13.42 14.48 -6.66
N LEU A 63 13.49 13.47 -5.81
CA LEU A 63 12.34 12.95 -5.06
C LEU A 63 11.78 13.99 -4.08
N GLU A 64 12.65 14.74 -3.38
CA GLU A 64 12.23 15.76 -2.42
C GLU A 64 11.53 16.94 -3.09
N GLN A 65 12.02 17.39 -4.25
CA GLN A 65 11.41 18.50 -4.98
C GLN A 65 10.05 18.15 -5.57
N GLN A 66 9.87 16.92 -6.06
CA GLN A 66 8.63 16.53 -6.74
C GLN A 66 7.52 16.13 -5.76
N TYR A 67 7.86 15.36 -4.72
CA TYR A 67 6.87 14.79 -3.80
C TYR A 67 7.23 14.99 -2.33
N GLY A 68 8.51 15.08 -2.00
CA GLY A 68 9.02 14.96 -0.64
C GLY A 68 9.55 13.55 -0.40
N LEU A 69 10.68 13.43 0.30
CA LEU A 69 11.48 12.20 0.34
C LEU A 69 10.65 10.93 0.66
N TYR A 70 9.95 10.93 1.79
CA TYR A 70 9.15 9.79 2.25
C TYR A 70 7.92 9.52 1.36
N GLU A 71 7.27 10.56 0.84
CA GLU A 71 6.12 10.40 -0.06
C GLU A 71 6.55 9.88 -1.44
N GLY A 72 7.76 10.22 -1.87
CA GLY A 72 8.42 9.64 -3.04
C GLY A 72 8.60 8.13 -2.90
N PHE A 73 9.21 7.66 -1.80
CA PHE A 73 9.32 6.22 -1.54
C PHE A 73 7.94 5.54 -1.43
N GLU A 74 6.92 6.18 -0.84
CA GLU A 74 5.55 5.63 -0.80
C GLU A 74 4.94 5.46 -2.20
N LYS A 75 5.23 6.37 -3.14
CA LYS A 75 4.79 6.24 -4.53
C LYS A 75 5.55 5.16 -5.28
N VAL A 76 6.87 5.08 -5.08
CA VAL A 76 7.69 4.00 -5.66
C VAL A 76 7.19 2.64 -5.19
N ALA A 77 6.84 2.49 -3.91
CA ALA A 77 6.26 1.25 -3.40
C ALA A 77 4.93 0.86 -4.08
N LYS A 78 4.16 1.83 -4.60
CA LYS A 78 2.85 1.60 -5.23
C LYS A 78 2.93 1.39 -6.73
N GLU A 79 3.62 2.29 -7.43
CA GLU A 79 3.68 2.33 -8.90
C GLU A 79 4.94 1.63 -9.45
N GLY A 80 5.91 1.32 -8.59
CA GLY A 80 7.15 0.65 -8.96
C GLY A 80 8.16 1.57 -9.64
N LEU A 81 9.03 0.98 -10.45
CA LEU A 81 10.16 1.63 -11.12
C LEU A 81 9.74 2.75 -12.07
N GLU A 82 8.51 2.73 -12.59
CA GLU A 82 8.02 3.70 -13.57
C GLU A 82 8.08 5.14 -13.05
N VAL A 83 7.93 5.35 -11.75
CA VAL A 83 8.05 6.67 -11.12
C VAL A 83 9.48 7.18 -11.20
N LEU A 84 10.45 6.31 -11.01
CA LEU A 84 11.87 6.65 -10.98
C LEU A 84 12.42 6.84 -12.39
N THR A 85 11.97 6.06 -13.37
CA THR A 85 12.32 6.24 -14.78
C THR A 85 11.83 7.58 -15.33
N LYS A 86 10.64 8.04 -14.91
CA LYS A 86 10.11 9.38 -15.27
C LYS A 86 10.93 10.53 -14.67
N LEU A 87 11.67 10.27 -13.60
CA LEU A 87 12.46 11.24 -12.86
C LEU A 87 13.95 11.25 -13.30
N ASP A 88 14.28 10.52 -14.37
CA ASP A 88 15.64 10.41 -14.93
C ASP A 88 16.69 9.91 -13.90
N ILE A 89 16.24 9.08 -12.95
CA ILE A 89 17.11 8.47 -11.93
C ILE A 89 17.80 7.24 -12.56
N PRO A 90 19.12 7.04 -12.32
CA PRO A 90 19.83 5.87 -12.83
C PRO A 90 19.15 4.56 -12.44
N VAL A 91 19.03 3.63 -13.39
CA VAL A 91 18.30 2.36 -13.22
C VAL A 91 18.83 1.55 -12.04
N ASP A 92 20.14 1.49 -11.86
CA ASP A 92 20.79 0.77 -10.75
C ASP A 92 20.35 1.30 -9.38
N LEU A 93 20.24 2.63 -9.24
CA LEU A 93 19.72 3.25 -8.01
C LEU A 93 18.22 3.04 -7.89
N ALA A 94 17.49 3.09 -9.01
CA ALA A 94 16.05 2.95 -9.01
C ALA A 94 15.59 1.57 -8.53
N GLU A 95 16.28 0.51 -8.94
CA GLU A 95 16.02 -0.87 -8.48
C GLU A 95 16.21 -1.02 -6.98
N VAL A 96 17.33 -0.51 -6.45
CA VAL A 96 17.59 -0.58 -5.01
C VAL A 96 16.57 0.25 -4.22
N ILE A 97 16.22 1.44 -4.72
CA ILE A 97 15.17 2.28 -4.12
C ILE A 97 13.83 1.54 -4.12
N ALA A 98 13.45 0.88 -5.21
CA ALA A 98 12.21 0.12 -5.30
C ALA A 98 12.21 -1.06 -4.31
N GLN A 99 13.32 -1.79 -4.22
CA GLN A 99 13.46 -2.89 -3.27
C GLN A 99 13.34 -2.42 -1.81
N VAL A 100 14.07 -1.36 -1.43
CA VAL A 100 13.99 -0.79 -0.08
C VAL A 100 12.59 -0.25 0.21
N SER A 101 11.94 0.36 -0.79
CA SER A 101 10.56 0.83 -0.67
C SER A 101 9.60 -0.32 -0.37
N GLU A 102 9.67 -1.42 -1.12
CA GLU A 102 8.80 -2.58 -0.93
C GLU A 102 9.02 -3.26 0.44
N GLU A 103 10.27 -3.39 0.88
CA GLU A 103 10.61 -4.02 2.16
C GLU A 103 10.14 -3.19 3.37
N ARG A 104 10.31 -1.86 3.32
CA ARG A 104 10.09 -0.98 4.47
C ARG A 104 8.72 -0.32 4.49
N ILE A 105 8.15 -0.02 3.32
CA ILE A 105 6.87 0.68 3.21
C ILE A 105 5.75 -0.33 3.10
N LYS A 106 5.16 -0.64 4.26
CA LYS A 106 3.89 -1.35 4.30
C LYS A 106 2.78 -0.42 3.84
N ILE A 107 2.31 -0.64 2.62
CA ILE A 107 1.11 0.02 2.10
C ILE A 107 -0.04 -0.30 3.07
N LYS A 108 -0.68 0.75 3.60
CA LYS A 108 -1.81 0.60 4.50
C LYS A 108 -3.01 0.09 3.72
N MET A 109 -3.19 -1.22 3.71
CA MET A 109 -4.38 -1.85 3.14
C MET A 109 -5.51 -1.89 4.16
N VAL A 110 -6.68 -1.47 3.70
CA VAL A 110 -7.95 -1.68 4.39
C VAL A 110 -8.40 -3.12 4.16
N LYS A 111 -8.96 -3.76 5.18
CA LYS A 111 -9.49 -5.13 5.09
C LYS A 111 -10.99 -5.14 5.25
N VAL A 112 -11.70 -5.67 4.25
CA VAL A 112 -13.12 -5.99 4.30
C VAL A 112 -13.28 -7.49 4.52
N LYS A 113 -14.09 -7.87 5.52
CA LYS A 113 -14.36 -9.28 5.83
C LYS A 113 -15.84 -9.57 5.67
N GLY A 114 -16.15 -10.73 5.09
CA GLY A 114 -17.51 -11.24 5.00
C GLY A 114 -17.56 -12.75 5.12
N VAL A 115 -18.76 -13.27 5.36
CA VAL A 115 -19.02 -14.70 5.48
C VAL A 115 -19.85 -15.13 4.28
N LEU A 116 -19.40 -16.16 3.59
CA LEU A 116 -20.04 -16.77 2.45
C LEU A 116 -20.54 -18.15 2.86
N GLU A 117 -21.85 -18.38 2.81
CA GLU A 117 -22.46 -19.68 3.08
C GLU A 117 -22.70 -20.40 1.75
N VAL A 118 -22.05 -21.55 1.55
CA VAL A 118 -22.08 -22.30 0.30
C VAL A 118 -22.42 -23.76 0.54
N ARG A 119 -23.38 -24.27 -0.22
CA ARG A 119 -23.80 -25.67 -0.21
C ARG A 119 -23.83 -26.21 -1.62
N CYS A 120 -23.25 -27.39 -1.84
CA CYS A 120 -23.36 -28.13 -3.08
C CYS A 120 -23.70 -29.58 -2.74
N MET A 121 -24.80 -30.10 -3.28
CA MET A 121 -25.29 -31.46 -3.01
C MET A 121 -24.80 -32.49 -4.03
N MET A 122 -23.95 -32.08 -4.97
CA MET A 122 -23.39 -32.99 -5.97
C MET A 122 -22.34 -33.93 -5.35
N PRO A 123 -22.14 -35.13 -5.92
CA PRO A 123 -21.10 -36.08 -5.47
C PRO A 123 -19.69 -35.47 -5.43
N ASN A 124 -19.42 -34.51 -6.31
CA ASN A 124 -18.14 -33.79 -6.40
C ASN A 124 -18.18 -32.39 -5.75
N GLY A 125 -19.13 -32.14 -4.83
CA GLY A 125 -19.42 -30.80 -4.32
C GLY A 125 -18.22 -30.05 -3.72
N VAL A 126 -17.32 -30.75 -3.02
CA VAL A 126 -16.10 -30.12 -2.45
C VAL A 126 -15.18 -29.59 -3.56
N LYS A 127 -14.98 -30.35 -4.64
CA LYS A 127 -14.15 -29.91 -5.77
C LYS A 127 -14.77 -28.71 -6.48
N CYS A 128 -16.09 -28.75 -6.71
CA CYS A 128 -16.82 -27.62 -7.31
C CYS A 128 -16.67 -26.34 -6.48
N ILE A 129 -16.70 -26.44 -5.15
CA ILE A 129 -16.50 -25.30 -4.25
C ILE A 129 -15.06 -24.77 -4.33
N GLN A 130 -14.07 -25.67 -4.30
CA GLN A 130 -12.66 -25.29 -4.43
C GLN A 130 -12.40 -24.60 -5.78
N ASP A 131 -12.90 -25.15 -6.88
CA ASP A 131 -12.74 -24.59 -8.22
C ASP A 131 -13.41 -23.21 -8.35
N ALA A 132 -14.58 -23.01 -7.72
CA ALA A 132 -15.24 -21.71 -7.67
C ALA A 132 -14.39 -20.66 -6.94
N PHE A 133 -13.79 -21.01 -5.78
CA PHE A 133 -12.91 -20.09 -5.05
C PHE A 133 -11.60 -19.81 -5.79
N ILE A 134 -10.98 -20.82 -6.40
CA ILE A 134 -9.76 -20.66 -7.20
C ILE A 134 -10.05 -19.80 -8.43
N GLY A 135 -11.19 -20.01 -9.09
CA GLY A 135 -11.66 -19.23 -10.22
C GLY A 135 -11.86 -17.76 -9.84
N ALA A 136 -12.58 -17.49 -8.75
CA ALA A 136 -12.82 -16.14 -8.26
C ALA A 136 -11.52 -15.41 -7.86
N ARG A 137 -10.56 -16.13 -7.26
CA ARG A 137 -9.22 -15.59 -6.94
C ARG A 137 -8.44 -15.22 -8.20
N LYS A 138 -8.55 -16.00 -9.27
CA LYS A 138 -7.84 -15.73 -10.54
C LYS A 138 -8.47 -14.57 -11.31
N SER A 139 -9.80 -14.51 -11.39
CA SER A 139 -10.51 -13.48 -12.15
C SER A 139 -10.37 -12.07 -11.57
N HIS A 140 -10.17 -11.97 -10.26
CA HIS A 140 -10.07 -10.68 -9.55
C HIS A 140 -8.67 -10.40 -9.00
N ARG A 141 -7.63 -11.02 -9.56
CA ARG A 141 -6.24 -10.75 -9.16
C ARG A 141 -5.83 -9.37 -9.65
N ALA A 142 -6.01 -8.35 -8.82
CA ALA A 142 -5.43 -7.03 -9.00
C ALA A 142 -4.06 -6.95 -8.29
N LYS A 143 -3.11 -6.20 -8.85
CA LYS A 143 -1.81 -5.92 -8.19
C LYS A 143 -2.02 -5.24 -6.83
N ASP A 144 -3.10 -4.46 -6.70
CA ASP A 144 -3.37 -3.61 -5.54
C ASP A 144 -4.38 -4.22 -4.56
N ALA A 145 -4.78 -5.48 -4.75
CA ALA A 145 -5.74 -6.14 -3.87
C ALA A 145 -5.38 -7.59 -3.54
N LYS A 146 -5.45 -7.93 -2.25
CA LYS A 146 -5.21 -9.28 -1.74
C LYS A 146 -6.55 -9.92 -1.36
N ILE A 147 -6.88 -11.03 -2.01
CA ILE A 147 -8.08 -11.82 -1.71
C ILE A 147 -7.66 -13.11 -1.03
N GLU A 148 -8.19 -13.36 0.16
CA GLU A 148 -7.95 -14.56 0.95
C GLU A 148 -9.28 -15.22 1.33
N PHE A 149 -9.31 -16.55 1.24
CA PHE A 149 -10.45 -17.37 1.60
C PHE A 149 -10.05 -18.29 2.73
N TYR A 150 -10.86 -18.33 3.78
CA TYR A 150 -10.65 -19.19 4.94
C TYR A 150 -11.87 -20.06 5.18
N VAL A 151 -11.67 -21.30 5.59
CA VAL A 151 -12.76 -22.16 6.04
C VAL A 151 -13.04 -21.84 7.51
N ILE A 152 -14.27 -21.40 7.82
CA ILE A 152 -14.69 -21.22 9.21
C ILE A 152 -15.23 -22.55 9.73
N ALA A 153 -16.30 -23.04 9.10
CA ALA A 153 -16.93 -24.33 9.36
C ALA A 153 -17.91 -24.59 8.22
N ALA A 154 -17.98 -25.80 7.64
CA ALA A 154 -18.98 -26.07 6.59
C ALA A 154 -20.41 -25.81 7.12
N PRO A 155 -21.29 -25.09 6.38
CA PRO A 155 -21.14 -24.53 5.02
C PRO A 155 -20.62 -23.08 4.93
N LYS A 156 -20.08 -22.50 6.01
CA LYS A 156 -19.61 -21.12 6.15
C LYS A 156 -18.11 -20.96 5.85
N TYR A 157 -17.80 -20.02 4.97
CA TYR A 157 -16.44 -19.65 4.54
C TYR A 157 -16.21 -18.14 4.79
N SER A 158 -15.02 -17.75 5.22
CA SER A 158 -14.64 -16.35 5.34
C SER A 158 -14.02 -15.87 4.04
N VAL A 159 -14.43 -14.70 3.57
CA VAL A 159 -13.80 -13.99 2.47
C VAL A 159 -13.19 -12.71 3.04
N GLU A 160 -11.88 -12.54 2.85
CA GLU A 160 -11.16 -11.33 3.22
C GLU A 160 -10.60 -10.66 1.97
N VAL A 161 -10.98 -9.40 1.74
CA VAL A 161 -10.46 -8.58 0.64
C VAL A 161 -9.70 -7.41 1.25
N SER A 162 -8.42 -7.31 0.91
CA SER A 162 -7.56 -6.19 1.30
C SER A 162 -7.31 -5.30 0.09
N ALA A 163 -7.57 -4.00 0.18
CA ALA A 163 -7.28 -3.03 -0.88
C ALA A 163 -6.89 -1.66 -0.28
N ASP A 164 -6.45 -0.72 -1.12
CA ASP A 164 -6.01 0.61 -0.68
C ASP A 164 -7.14 1.51 -0.17
N ASP A 165 -8.36 1.34 -0.69
CA ASP A 165 -9.52 2.16 -0.35
C ASP A 165 -10.72 1.29 0.03
N TRP A 166 -11.55 1.77 0.95
CA TRP A 166 -12.76 1.10 1.44
C TRP A 166 -13.74 0.82 0.31
N LYS A 167 -14.01 1.82 -0.54
CA LYS A 167 -14.94 1.68 -1.67
C LYS A 167 -14.48 0.59 -2.62
N ARG A 168 -13.21 0.63 -3.01
CA ARG A 168 -12.62 -0.34 -3.93
C ARG A 168 -12.58 -1.75 -3.33
N ALA A 169 -12.32 -1.87 -2.03
CA ALA A 169 -12.38 -3.14 -1.32
C ALA A 169 -13.80 -3.72 -1.29
N GLU A 170 -14.82 -2.87 -1.13
CA GLU A 170 -16.23 -3.27 -1.12
C GLU A 170 -16.72 -3.71 -2.50
N ASP A 171 -16.42 -2.93 -3.53
CA ASP A 171 -16.75 -3.29 -4.92
C ASP A 171 -16.10 -4.62 -5.34
N LEU A 172 -14.84 -4.83 -4.95
CA LEU A 172 -14.14 -6.09 -5.20
C LEU A 172 -14.74 -7.24 -4.40
N PHE A 173 -15.09 -7.01 -3.14
CA PHE A 173 -15.73 -8.03 -2.30
C PHE A 173 -17.06 -8.51 -2.89
N GLU A 174 -17.91 -7.59 -3.35
CA GLU A 174 -19.19 -7.92 -3.97
C GLU A 174 -19.00 -8.74 -5.24
N LYS A 175 -18.16 -8.28 -6.17
CA LYS A 175 -17.84 -9.00 -7.42
C LYS A 175 -17.28 -10.40 -7.17
N VAL A 176 -16.42 -10.55 -6.16
CA VAL A 176 -15.88 -11.86 -5.77
C VAL A 176 -16.98 -12.76 -5.23
N CYS A 177 -17.85 -12.26 -4.36
CA CYS A 177 -18.97 -13.06 -3.83
C CYS A 177 -19.93 -13.48 -4.94
N GLU A 178 -20.29 -12.58 -5.86
CA GLU A 178 -21.13 -12.87 -7.02
C GLU A 178 -20.49 -13.90 -7.95
N SER A 179 -19.20 -13.77 -8.25
CA SER A 179 -18.46 -14.72 -9.08
C SER A 179 -18.44 -16.12 -8.46
N VAL A 180 -18.34 -16.22 -7.13
CA VAL A 180 -18.37 -17.51 -6.43
C VAL A 180 -19.79 -18.10 -6.48
N ILE A 181 -20.82 -17.31 -6.18
CA ILE A 181 -22.23 -17.76 -6.20
C ILE A 181 -22.66 -18.21 -7.59
N THR A 182 -22.28 -17.48 -8.65
CA THR A 182 -22.59 -17.84 -10.04
C THR A 182 -21.89 -19.13 -10.47
N ALA A 183 -20.66 -19.37 -10.03
CA ALA A 183 -19.95 -20.62 -10.29
C ALA A 183 -20.61 -21.81 -9.57
N ILE A 184 -21.06 -21.61 -8.32
CA ILE A 184 -21.72 -22.65 -7.51
C ILE A 184 -23.12 -22.98 -8.04
N THR A 185 -23.89 -21.98 -8.44
CA THR A 185 -25.23 -22.18 -9.01
C THR A 185 -25.17 -22.93 -10.34
N LYS A 186 -24.17 -22.66 -11.19
CA LYS A 186 -23.88 -23.48 -12.39
C LYS A 186 -23.55 -24.93 -12.04
N ALA A 187 -22.92 -25.17 -10.89
CA ALA A 187 -22.64 -26.51 -10.37
C ALA A 187 -23.81 -27.10 -9.56
N GLY A 188 -25.03 -26.56 -9.65
CA GLY A 188 -26.21 -27.09 -8.95
C GLY A 188 -26.17 -26.93 -7.42
N GLY A 189 -25.37 -26.00 -6.91
CA GLY A 189 -25.34 -25.61 -5.50
C GLY A 189 -26.09 -24.30 -5.23
N ASN A 190 -26.24 -23.97 -3.95
CA ASN A 190 -26.80 -22.70 -3.49
C ASN A 190 -25.78 -21.96 -2.63
N GLY A 191 -25.72 -20.63 -2.75
CA GLY A 191 -24.83 -19.78 -1.99
C GLY A 191 -25.50 -18.48 -1.56
N SER A 192 -25.20 -18.02 -0.35
CA SER A 192 -25.55 -16.70 0.16
C SER A 192 -24.32 -16.06 0.80
N TYR A 193 -24.28 -14.75 0.90
CA TYR A 193 -23.21 -14.03 1.60
C TYR A 193 -23.81 -13.09 2.63
N THR A 194 -23.14 -12.96 3.77
CA THR A 194 -23.49 -12.06 4.86
C THR A 194 -22.28 -11.22 5.21
N ARG A 195 -22.46 -9.90 5.21
CA ARG A 195 -21.44 -8.97 5.67
C ARG A 195 -21.40 -8.97 7.21
N LYS A 196 -20.22 -9.15 7.80
CA LYS A 196 -20.01 -8.74 9.20
C LYS A 196 -19.86 -7.21 9.18
N LYS A 197 -20.83 -6.50 9.75
CA LYS A 197 -20.73 -5.07 10.06
C LYS A 197 -19.74 -4.85 11.19
#